data_AF-A0A8S9BLS9-F1
#
_entry.id   AF-A0A8S9BLS9-F1
#
_cell.length_a   1.000
_cell.length_b   1.000
_cell.length_c   1.000
_cell.angle_alpha   90.00
_cell.angle_beta   90.00
_cell.angle_gamma   90.00
#
_symmetry.space_group_name_H-M   'P 1'
#
loop_
_entity.id
_entity.type
_entity.pdbx_description
1 polymer ?
#
loop_
_entity_poly.entity_id
_entity_poly.type
_entity_poly.pdbx_seq_one_letter_code
_entity_poly.pdbx_strand_id
1 'polypeptide(L)'
;MAALLRDLASSANVKICVSSRPWPVFEGLFEDTPHLRLQDLTYDDITSYVTRELLETKHMQQLINEDSENTGARDLVDEIVTKAAGVFLWVVIVVKSLLHGLENGDGVLHLRKRLELLPDDLEDLYEQMLGSIEKIYLEQTSQIFQIFRAADYDLTIPVLNGALEATFEEAMMDFKRPMTPEQLKHRHKRWLTRHRARFTQFERIQSQLNSRTKGLLEVNPFKAPKKSGCSGSEGVPKVKFPRITYLHRTARDYIESPKVWNNLIRYTRMTQPEPNAALFMYHLTEIKNKDEISKSYMEEKALTLMGVARHLGETGSNVRTILIDELDNVFTHASTLGGSRAFQEHWSNGVLNGISSNIWSLSYVYGLHWYIASKLKVEPDMTTYATQHLDKLSAGSEKPMFPLLGYALSLDRWSGPDGCVPDLEFVEVLLKNKANPNHRHMGYTLWQYVLEYLYLAYNNSHIHASLTAVWPRTVKLLLKYGAESCARCIGDHSVWMRAFDSMEENEWGVPASSWLVYSHVQQQDATSVMKIVFQHLPSQEVADLHDLLEAKKASLYRSSNSLPYRMRYISTAADDDYRLRYLFYFISELYQVRLQR
;
A
#
# COMPACT_ATOMS: atom_id res chain seq x y z
N MET A 1 -0.18 -32.56 1.56
CA MET A 1 -0.52 -31.99 0.23
C MET A 1 -0.35 -33.01 -0.90
N ALA A 2 0.81 -33.64 -1.08
CA ALA A 2 1.02 -34.60 -2.18
C ALA A 2 0.05 -35.81 -2.17
N ALA A 3 -0.24 -36.40 -1.00
CA ALA A 3 -1.24 -37.47 -0.88
C ALA A 3 -2.66 -37.05 -1.31
N LEU A 4 -3.07 -35.83 -0.93
CA LEU A 4 -4.37 -35.27 -1.34
C LEU A 4 -4.48 -35.13 -2.86
N LEU A 5 -3.41 -34.70 -3.53
CA LEU A 5 -3.38 -34.58 -4.99
C LEU A 5 -3.55 -35.93 -5.67
N ARG A 6 -2.91 -36.98 -5.13
CA ARG A 6 -3.06 -38.36 -5.62
C ARG A 6 -4.50 -38.86 -5.46
N ASP A 7 -5.11 -38.61 -4.30
CA ASP A 7 -6.47 -39.06 -4.03
C ASP A 7 -7.47 -38.35 -4.96
N LEU A 8 -7.28 -37.05 -5.21
CA LEU A 8 -8.09 -36.30 -6.19
C LEU A 8 -7.89 -36.80 -7.63
N ALA A 9 -6.65 -37.15 -8.00
CA ALA A 9 -6.33 -37.68 -9.33
C ALA A 9 -6.99 -39.05 -9.61
N SER A 10 -7.41 -39.79 -8.58
CA SER A 10 -8.14 -41.06 -8.74
C SER A 10 -9.59 -40.90 -9.21
N SER A 11 -10.11 -39.66 -9.20
CA SER A 11 -11.49 -39.37 -9.62
C SER A 11 -11.61 -39.31 -11.14
N ALA A 12 -12.51 -40.11 -11.72
CA ALA A 12 -12.65 -40.25 -13.19
C ALA A 12 -12.96 -38.95 -13.95
N ASN A 13 -13.51 -37.93 -13.28
CA ASN A 13 -13.92 -36.66 -13.89
C ASN A 13 -12.93 -35.51 -13.64
N VAL A 14 -11.76 -35.80 -13.03
CA VAL A 14 -10.79 -34.77 -12.65
C VAL A 14 -9.45 -35.06 -13.32
N LYS A 15 -8.92 -34.07 -14.03
CA LYS A 15 -7.54 -34.07 -14.53
C LYS A 15 -6.74 -33.04 -13.73
N ILE A 16 -5.56 -33.42 -13.27
CA ILE A 16 -4.69 -32.57 -12.45
C ILE A 16 -3.36 -32.40 -13.17
N CYS A 17 -2.93 -31.16 -13.36
CA CYS A 17 -1.58 -30.81 -13.76
C CYS A 17 -0.86 -30.23 -12.55
N VAL A 18 0.19 -30.91 -12.09
CA VAL A 18 0.97 -30.49 -10.91
C VAL A 18 2.33 -30.00 -11.39
N SER A 19 2.75 -28.85 -10.88
CA SER A 19 4.12 -28.35 -11.00
C SER A 19 4.73 -28.28 -9.61
N SER A 20 5.91 -28.86 -9.43
CA SER A 20 6.65 -28.86 -8.18
C SER A 20 8.16 -28.82 -8.45
N ARG A 21 8.94 -28.38 -7.45
CA ARG A 21 10.39 -28.68 -7.41
C ARG A 21 10.58 -30.21 -7.32
N PRO A 22 11.73 -30.78 -7.75
CA PRO A 22 11.99 -32.23 -7.73
C PRO A 22 12.27 -32.72 -6.30
N TRP A 23 11.33 -32.49 -5.39
CA TRP A 23 11.43 -33.01 -4.03
C TRP A 23 11.12 -34.51 -4.03
N PRO A 24 11.87 -35.33 -3.27
CA PRO A 24 11.70 -36.79 -3.27
C PRO A 24 10.27 -37.26 -3.01
N VAL A 25 9.50 -36.50 -2.21
CA VAL A 25 8.10 -36.82 -1.91
C VAL A 25 7.19 -36.75 -3.14
N PHE A 26 7.45 -35.85 -4.09
CA PHE A 26 6.68 -35.74 -5.32
C PHE A 26 7.19 -36.71 -6.36
N GLU A 27 8.51 -36.89 -6.48
CA GLU A 27 9.07 -37.88 -7.41
C GLU A 27 8.57 -39.29 -7.07
N GLY A 28 8.65 -39.73 -5.81
CA GLY A 28 8.20 -41.07 -5.43
C GLY A 28 6.68 -41.28 -5.50
N LEU A 29 5.86 -40.22 -5.40
CA LEU A 29 4.40 -40.35 -5.48
C LEU A 29 3.85 -40.32 -6.90
N PHE A 30 4.59 -39.71 -7.84
CA PHE A 30 4.13 -39.45 -9.20
C PHE A 30 5.06 -40.04 -10.28
N GLU A 31 6.03 -40.88 -9.90
CA GLU A 31 7.01 -41.52 -10.80
C GLU A 31 6.33 -42.20 -12.00
N ASP A 32 5.26 -42.96 -11.75
CA ASP A 32 4.52 -43.71 -12.76
C ASP A 32 3.56 -42.85 -13.62
N THR A 33 3.47 -41.54 -13.34
CA THR A 33 2.58 -40.64 -14.07
C THR A 33 3.32 -39.90 -15.19
N PRO A 34 2.63 -39.48 -16.27
CA PRO A 34 3.24 -38.65 -17.30
C PRO A 34 3.80 -37.36 -16.69
N HIS A 35 5.11 -37.16 -16.79
CA HIS A 35 5.79 -36.01 -16.24
C HIS A 35 6.72 -35.38 -17.27
N LEU A 36 6.92 -34.07 -17.14
CA LEU A 36 7.85 -33.30 -17.95
C LEU A 36 8.84 -32.66 -17.00
N ARG A 37 10.13 -32.90 -17.24
CA ARG A 37 11.23 -32.23 -16.54
C ARG A 37 11.62 -31.01 -17.35
N LEU A 38 11.30 -29.83 -16.83
CA LEU A 38 11.48 -28.58 -17.57
C LEU A 38 12.95 -28.37 -17.95
N GLN A 39 13.88 -28.75 -17.07
CA GLN A 39 15.31 -28.62 -17.33
C GLN A 39 15.79 -29.41 -18.56
N ASP A 40 15.19 -30.57 -18.82
CA ASP A 40 15.53 -31.42 -19.96
C ASP A 40 14.96 -30.84 -21.27
N LEU A 41 13.88 -30.08 -21.19
CA LEU A 41 13.21 -29.46 -22.34
C LEU A 41 13.80 -28.09 -22.70
N THR A 42 14.42 -27.40 -21.75
CA THR A 42 15.01 -26.08 -21.98
C THR A 42 16.43 -26.13 -22.54
N TYR A 43 17.07 -27.30 -22.57
CA TYR A 43 18.47 -27.44 -22.97
C TYR A 43 18.76 -26.87 -24.37
N ASP A 44 17.98 -27.28 -25.37
CA ASP A 44 18.16 -26.85 -26.77
C ASP A 44 17.86 -25.35 -26.93
N ASP A 45 16.80 -24.85 -26.27
CA ASP A 45 16.43 -23.43 -26.30
C ASP A 45 17.51 -22.55 -25.66
N ILE A 46 18.07 -22.99 -24.53
CA ILE A 46 19.18 -22.30 -23.84
C ILE A 46 20.42 -22.32 -24.74
N THR A 47 20.75 -23.47 -25.33
CA THR A 47 21.90 -23.60 -26.23
C THR A 47 21.78 -22.66 -27.43
N SER A 48 20.60 -22.62 -28.05
CA SER A 48 20.30 -21.71 -29.15
C SER A 48 20.39 -20.25 -28.73
N TYR A 49 19.85 -19.90 -27.54
CA TYR A 49 19.93 -18.55 -27.00
C TYR A 49 21.37 -18.10 -26.75
N VAL A 50 22.18 -18.91 -26.06
CA VAL A 50 23.59 -18.58 -25.75
C VAL A 50 24.40 -18.46 -27.03
N THR A 51 24.21 -19.38 -27.98
CA THR A 51 24.89 -19.32 -29.28
C THR A 51 24.59 -18.01 -30.00
N ARG A 52 23.30 -17.64 -30.09
CA ARG A 52 22.86 -16.44 -30.79
C ARG A 52 23.29 -15.15 -30.10
N GLU A 53 23.17 -15.08 -28.77
CA GLU A 53 23.44 -13.84 -28.02
C GLU A 53 24.92 -13.65 -27.69
N LEU A 54 25.71 -14.73 -27.57
CA LEU A 54 27.12 -14.67 -27.20
C LEU A 54 28.05 -14.99 -28.38
N LEU A 55 27.90 -16.17 -29.01
CA LEU A 55 28.84 -16.62 -30.06
C LEU A 55 28.74 -15.80 -31.34
N GLU A 56 27.54 -15.44 -31.77
CA GLU A 56 27.34 -14.68 -33.02
C GLU A 56 27.74 -13.19 -32.91
N THR A 57 28.20 -12.74 -31.73
CA THR A 57 28.67 -11.36 -31.56
C THR A 57 29.99 -11.12 -32.29
N LYS A 58 30.17 -9.90 -32.82
CA LYS A 58 31.38 -9.54 -33.58
C LYS A 58 32.68 -9.77 -32.80
N HIS A 59 32.68 -9.45 -31.50
CA HIS A 59 33.85 -9.58 -30.64
C HIS A 59 34.19 -11.06 -30.37
N MET A 60 33.17 -11.90 -30.11
CA MET A 60 33.40 -13.33 -29.93
C MET A 60 33.85 -14.02 -31.23
N GLN A 61 33.29 -13.63 -32.38
CA GLN A 61 33.74 -14.13 -33.68
C GLN A 61 35.20 -13.77 -33.99
N GLN A 62 35.69 -12.61 -33.53
CA GLN A 62 37.11 -12.25 -33.65
C GLN A 62 37.98 -13.21 -32.83
N LEU A 63 37.62 -13.45 -31.56
CA LEU A 63 38.33 -14.39 -30.70
C LEU A 63 38.33 -15.82 -31.27
N ILE A 64 37.20 -16.26 -31.85
CA ILE A 64 37.09 -17.56 -32.52
C ILE A 64 38.04 -17.67 -33.71
N ASN A 65 38.17 -16.61 -34.51
CA ASN A 65 39.06 -16.61 -35.68
C ASN A 65 40.55 -16.56 -35.30
N GLU A 66 40.86 -16.05 -34.11
CA GLU A 66 42.21 -16.03 -33.52
C GLU A 66 42.57 -17.36 -32.84
N ASP A 67 41.58 -18.16 -32.47
CA ASP A 67 41.74 -19.49 -31.89
C ASP A 67 41.86 -20.57 -32.97
N SER A 68 43.06 -21.13 -33.13
CA SER A 68 43.35 -22.15 -34.14
C SER A 68 42.61 -23.47 -33.94
N GLU A 69 42.15 -23.77 -32.72
CA GLU A 69 41.46 -25.02 -32.38
C GLU A 69 39.93 -24.86 -32.38
N ASN A 70 39.40 -23.63 -32.27
CA ASN A 70 37.97 -23.30 -32.26
C ASN A 70 37.13 -24.12 -31.24
N THR A 71 37.75 -24.50 -30.13
CA THR A 71 37.13 -25.32 -29.08
C THR A 71 36.68 -24.46 -27.89
N GLY A 72 37.49 -23.49 -27.47
CA GLY A 72 37.27 -22.77 -26.21
C GLY A 72 35.94 -22.03 -26.13
N ALA A 73 35.49 -21.41 -27.22
CA ALA A 73 34.22 -20.69 -27.26
C ALA A 73 33.00 -21.63 -27.25
N ARG A 74 33.10 -22.81 -27.87
CA ARG A 74 32.03 -23.82 -27.88
C ARG A 74 31.90 -24.50 -26.53
N ASP A 75 33.03 -24.88 -25.93
CA ASP A 75 33.06 -25.44 -24.58
C ASP A 75 32.43 -24.48 -23.56
N LEU A 76 32.67 -23.17 -23.71
CA LEU A 76 32.04 -22.15 -22.87
C LEU A 76 30.50 -22.17 -22.98
N VAL A 77 29.94 -22.45 -24.16
CA VAL A 77 28.48 -22.60 -24.30
C VAL A 77 27.98 -23.81 -23.53
N ASP A 78 28.62 -24.96 -23.69
CA ASP A 78 28.24 -26.18 -22.99
C ASP A 78 28.34 -26.03 -21.47
N GLU A 79 29.38 -25.33 -21.00
CA GLU A 79 29.56 -24.96 -19.59
C GLU A 79 28.39 -24.08 -19.09
N ILE A 80 27.98 -23.05 -19.85
CA ILE A 80 26.85 -22.19 -19.49
C ILE A 80 25.54 -22.99 -19.43
N VAL A 81 25.27 -23.80 -20.47
CA VAL A 81 24.04 -24.59 -20.58
C VAL A 81 23.93 -25.59 -19.44
N THR A 82 25.04 -26.27 -19.13
CA THR A 82 25.11 -27.23 -18.01
C THR A 82 24.89 -26.55 -16.67
N LYS A 83 25.61 -25.43 -16.44
CA LYS A 83 25.54 -24.68 -15.17
C LYS A 83 24.18 -24.05 -14.91
N ALA A 84 23.43 -23.74 -15.97
CA ALA A 84 22.09 -23.17 -15.85
C ALA A 84 21.07 -24.09 -15.18
N ALA A 85 21.28 -25.42 -15.19
CA ALA A 85 20.35 -26.41 -14.66
C ALA A 85 18.88 -26.19 -15.12
N GLY A 86 18.68 -25.71 -16.36
CA GLY A 86 17.37 -25.40 -16.95
C GLY A 86 16.76 -24.04 -16.57
N VAL A 87 17.46 -23.20 -15.79
CA VAL A 87 16.95 -21.89 -15.35
C VAL A 87 17.25 -20.83 -16.40
N PHE A 88 16.32 -20.61 -17.34
CA PHE A 88 16.51 -19.66 -18.45
C PHE A 88 16.86 -18.23 -17.99
N LEU A 89 16.27 -17.74 -16.90
CA LEU A 89 16.57 -16.41 -16.38
C LEU A 89 18.02 -16.28 -15.89
N TRP A 90 18.56 -17.34 -15.29
CA TRP A 90 19.96 -17.39 -14.89
C TRP A 90 20.86 -17.22 -16.11
N VAL A 91 20.56 -17.93 -17.20
CA VAL A 91 21.28 -17.83 -18.48
C VAL A 91 21.26 -16.40 -19.01
N VAL A 92 20.10 -15.72 -18.98
CA VAL A 92 19.98 -14.33 -19.44
C VAL A 92 20.91 -13.40 -18.64
N ILE A 93 20.99 -13.56 -17.32
CA ILE A 93 21.85 -12.75 -16.45
C ILE A 93 23.33 -13.06 -16.71
N VAL A 94 23.69 -14.34 -16.80
CA VAL A 94 25.06 -14.78 -17.04
C VAL A 94 25.56 -14.33 -18.40
N VAL A 95 24.78 -14.54 -19.47
CA VAL A 95 25.14 -14.08 -20.83
C VAL A 95 25.33 -12.56 -20.85
N LYS A 96 24.46 -11.77 -20.20
CA LYS A 96 24.66 -10.31 -20.04
C LYS A 96 25.98 -9.98 -19.34
N SER A 97 26.35 -10.72 -18.29
CA SER A 97 27.61 -10.55 -17.57
C SER A 97 28.82 -10.86 -18.47
N LEU A 98 28.77 -11.95 -19.25
CA LEU A 98 29.84 -12.33 -20.17
C LEU A 98 29.97 -11.36 -21.34
N LEU A 99 28.87 -10.86 -21.89
CA LEU A 99 28.87 -9.81 -22.91
C LEU A 99 29.54 -8.54 -22.41
N HIS A 100 29.31 -8.15 -21.16
CA HIS A 100 30.02 -7.02 -20.57
C HIS A 100 31.53 -7.29 -20.42
N GLY A 101 31.93 -8.54 -20.16
CA GLY A 101 33.35 -8.93 -20.20
C GLY A 101 33.95 -8.77 -21.60
N LEU A 102 33.26 -9.25 -22.63
CA LEU A 102 33.68 -9.08 -24.03
C LEU A 102 33.83 -7.61 -24.42
N GLU A 103 32.90 -6.74 -24.00
CA GLU A 103 32.99 -5.30 -24.21
C GLU A 103 34.23 -4.67 -23.54
N ASN A 104 34.68 -5.26 -22.42
CA ASN A 104 35.91 -4.86 -21.73
C ASN A 104 37.18 -5.49 -22.34
N GLY A 105 37.05 -6.29 -23.41
CA GLY A 105 38.18 -6.96 -24.07
C GLY A 105 38.58 -8.30 -23.45
N ASP A 106 37.73 -8.91 -22.62
CA ASP A 106 37.99 -10.21 -22.02
C ASP A 106 38.05 -11.31 -23.10
N GLY A 107 39.17 -12.03 -23.19
CA GLY A 107 39.27 -13.27 -23.97
C GLY A 107 38.51 -14.43 -23.34
N VAL A 108 38.33 -15.53 -24.08
CA VAL A 108 37.54 -16.72 -23.66
C VAL A 108 37.95 -17.27 -22.28
N LEU A 109 39.25 -17.30 -21.96
CA LEU A 109 39.74 -17.76 -20.65
C LEU A 109 39.25 -16.88 -19.48
N HIS A 110 39.15 -15.57 -19.69
CA HIS A 110 38.63 -14.64 -18.68
C HIS A 110 37.11 -14.79 -18.53
N LEU A 111 36.39 -15.00 -19.64
CA LEU A 111 34.96 -15.28 -19.62
C LEU A 111 34.62 -16.57 -18.88
N ARG A 112 35.41 -17.63 -19.07
CA ARG A 112 35.29 -18.89 -18.31
C ARG A 112 35.49 -18.67 -16.81
N LYS A 113 36.57 -17.97 -16.42
CA LYS A 113 36.78 -17.60 -15.00
C LYS A 113 35.62 -16.79 -14.43
N ARG A 114 35.06 -15.87 -15.22
CA ARG A 114 33.90 -15.08 -14.83
C ARG A 114 32.67 -15.96 -14.64
N LEU A 115 32.45 -16.93 -15.52
CA LEU A 115 31.40 -17.94 -15.39
C LEU A 115 31.57 -18.76 -14.12
N GLU A 116 32.78 -19.25 -13.82
CA GLU A 116 33.10 -20.03 -12.62
C GLU A 116 32.74 -19.28 -11.32
N LEU A 117 32.97 -17.96 -11.29
CA LEU A 117 32.67 -17.09 -10.14
C LEU A 117 31.17 -16.74 -9.98
N LEU A 118 30.31 -17.09 -10.93
CA LEU A 118 28.86 -16.86 -10.80
C LEU A 118 28.21 -18.04 -10.05
N PRO A 119 27.30 -17.80 -9.08
CA PRO A 119 26.61 -18.87 -8.37
C PRO A 119 25.64 -19.63 -9.29
N ASP A 120 25.36 -20.90 -8.97
CA ASP A 120 24.42 -21.74 -9.73
C ASP A 120 22.96 -21.43 -9.36
N ASP A 121 22.73 -21.04 -8.10
CA ASP A 121 21.42 -20.65 -7.59
C ASP A 121 21.08 -19.20 -7.96
N LEU A 122 19.81 -18.98 -8.31
CA LEU A 122 19.33 -17.68 -8.77
C LEU A 122 19.24 -16.63 -7.65
N GLU A 123 18.93 -17.03 -6.41
CA GLU A 123 18.91 -16.12 -5.25
C GLU A 123 20.33 -15.71 -4.87
N ASP A 124 21.27 -16.67 -4.85
CA ASP A 124 22.70 -16.39 -4.64
C ASP A 124 23.26 -15.45 -5.72
N LEU A 125 22.83 -15.64 -6.97
CA LEU A 125 23.17 -14.74 -8.08
C LEU A 125 22.65 -13.31 -7.83
N TYR A 126 21.42 -13.15 -7.34
CA TYR A 126 20.89 -11.84 -6.94
C TYR A 126 21.64 -11.24 -5.75
N GLU A 127 22.04 -12.05 -4.76
CA GLU A 127 22.87 -11.62 -3.64
C GLU A 127 24.21 -11.08 -4.13
N GLN A 128 24.87 -11.79 -5.05
CA GLN A 128 26.11 -11.33 -5.67
C GLN A 128 25.91 -10.05 -6.49
N MET A 129 24.81 -9.93 -7.24
CA MET A 129 24.48 -8.70 -7.98
C MET A 129 24.34 -7.51 -7.01
N LEU A 130 23.54 -7.62 -5.95
CA LEU A 130 23.40 -6.56 -4.94
C LEU A 130 24.73 -6.28 -4.21
N GLY A 131 25.50 -7.32 -3.89
CA GLY A 131 26.81 -7.21 -3.22
C GLY A 131 27.87 -6.51 -4.09
N SER A 132 27.72 -6.57 -5.42
CA SER A 132 28.62 -5.91 -6.38
C SER A 132 28.38 -4.40 -6.54
N ILE A 133 27.35 -3.85 -5.89
CA ILE A 133 27.05 -2.42 -5.90
C ILE A 133 28.12 -1.68 -5.10
N GLU A 134 28.74 -0.66 -5.72
CA GLU A 134 29.76 0.13 -5.06
C GLU A 134 29.19 0.87 -3.84
N LYS A 135 29.96 0.95 -2.76
CA LYS A 135 29.50 1.49 -1.47
C LYS A 135 28.92 2.90 -1.57
N ILE A 136 29.49 3.73 -2.45
CA ILE A 136 29.02 5.11 -2.71
C ILE A 136 27.60 5.17 -3.28
N TYR A 137 27.11 4.08 -3.87
CA TYR A 137 25.79 4.01 -4.48
C TYR A 137 24.74 3.31 -3.61
N LEU A 138 25.10 2.75 -2.45
CA LEU A 138 24.18 1.96 -1.63
C LEU A 138 22.99 2.77 -1.11
N GLU A 139 23.22 4.02 -0.71
CA GLU A 139 22.16 4.94 -0.32
C GLU A 139 21.19 5.20 -1.48
N GLN A 140 21.72 5.58 -2.64
CA GLN A 140 20.89 5.86 -3.82
C GLN A 140 20.17 4.60 -4.34
N THR A 141 20.80 3.43 -4.24
CA THR A 141 20.17 2.13 -4.54
C THR A 141 18.95 1.92 -3.66
N SER A 142 19.13 2.12 -2.36
CA SER A 142 18.07 2.00 -1.38
C SER A 142 16.92 2.98 -1.65
N GLN A 143 17.22 4.23 -1.99
CA GLN A 143 16.21 5.22 -2.38
C GLN A 143 15.45 4.79 -3.65
N ILE A 144 16.15 4.30 -4.68
CA ILE A 144 15.52 3.86 -5.93
C ILE A 144 14.51 2.74 -5.69
N PHE A 145 14.87 1.69 -4.94
CA PHE A 145 13.94 0.59 -4.66
C PHE A 145 12.75 1.03 -3.82
N GLN A 146 12.98 1.90 -2.83
CA GLN A 146 11.89 2.42 -2.01
C GLN A 146 10.94 3.34 -2.79
N ILE A 147 11.45 4.23 -3.63
CA ILE A 147 10.63 5.09 -4.51
C ILE A 147 9.86 4.21 -5.51
N PHE A 148 10.50 3.18 -6.06
CA PHE A 148 9.85 2.26 -6.99
C PHE A 148 8.68 1.50 -6.34
N ARG A 149 8.86 1.04 -5.10
CA ARG A 149 7.80 0.41 -4.31
C ARG A 149 6.71 1.41 -3.91
N ALA A 150 7.08 2.62 -3.49
CA ALA A 150 6.15 3.68 -3.09
C ALA A 150 5.27 4.17 -4.26
N ALA A 151 5.78 4.09 -5.49
CA ALA A 151 5.02 4.39 -6.71
C ALA A 151 4.15 3.22 -7.21
N ASP A 152 3.92 2.19 -6.38
CA ASP A 152 3.18 0.97 -6.74
C ASP A 152 3.70 0.34 -8.04
N TYR A 153 5.02 0.33 -8.20
CA TYR A 153 5.71 -0.21 -9.38
C TYR A 153 5.39 0.51 -10.70
N ASP A 154 4.62 1.61 -10.68
CA ASP A 154 4.24 2.40 -11.85
C ASP A 154 5.18 3.60 -12.07
N LEU A 155 6.48 3.35 -12.15
CA LEU A 155 7.49 4.41 -12.22
C LEU A 155 8.06 4.60 -13.62
N THR A 156 8.38 5.84 -13.99
CA THR A 156 9.14 6.18 -15.21
C THR A 156 10.43 6.88 -14.83
N ILE A 157 11.42 6.87 -15.73
CA ILE A 157 12.72 7.52 -15.52
C ILE A 157 12.60 9.01 -15.12
N PRO A 158 11.74 9.85 -15.75
CA PRO A 158 11.59 11.24 -15.32
C PRO A 158 11.03 11.39 -13.90
N VAL A 159 10.09 10.53 -13.51
CA VAL A 159 9.49 10.55 -12.17
C VAL A 159 10.51 10.09 -11.13
N LEU A 160 11.26 9.01 -11.41
CA LEU A 160 12.34 8.55 -10.53
C LEU A 160 13.39 9.64 -10.30
N ASN A 161 13.90 10.25 -11.37
CA ASN A 161 14.91 11.30 -11.24
C ASN A 161 14.38 12.52 -10.49
N GLY A 162 13.14 12.91 -10.78
CA GLY A 162 12.52 14.04 -10.10
C GLY A 162 12.26 13.79 -8.62
N ALA A 163 11.89 12.56 -8.24
CA ALA A 163 11.74 12.18 -6.84
C ALA A 163 13.09 12.11 -6.10
N LEU A 164 14.14 11.58 -6.74
CA LEU A 164 15.50 11.56 -6.15
C LEU A 164 16.08 12.96 -5.93
N GLU A 165 15.67 13.94 -6.74
CA GLU A 165 16.13 15.34 -6.65
C GLU A 165 15.14 16.23 -5.86
N ALA A 166 14.00 15.69 -5.41
CA ALA A 166 12.96 16.48 -4.77
C ALA A 166 13.41 17.03 -3.41
N THR A 167 13.18 18.31 -3.18
CA THR A 167 13.42 18.99 -1.91
C THR A 167 12.16 19.65 -1.39
N PHE A 168 12.06 19.80 -0.07
CA PHE A 168 10.92 20.46 0.56
C PHE A 168 10.85 21.93 0.14
N GLU A 169 12.00 22.61 0.08
CA GLU A 169 12.10 24.00 -0.34
C GLU A 169 11.54 24.22 -1.74
N GLU A 170 11.92 23.39 -2.71
CA GLU A 170 11.39 23.48 -4.08
C GLU A 170 9.89 23.19 -4.14
N ALA A 171 9.43 22.20 -3.38
CA ALA A 171 8.01 21.86 -3.32
C ALA A 171 7.17 22.98 -2.70
N MET A 172 7.73 23.81 -1.82
CA MET A 172 7.06 24.95 -1.19
C MET A 172 7.18 26.26 -1.97
N MET A 173 7.97 26.33 -3.05
CA MET A 173 8.05 27.54 -3.87
C MET A 173 6.72 27.83 -4.58
N ASP A 174 6.31 29.09 -4.66
CA ASP A 174 5.11 29.50 -5.40
C ASP A 174 5.16 29.11 -6.88
N PHE A 175 4.00 29.14 -7.55
CA PHE A 175 3.93 29.02 -9.01
C PHE A 175 4.94 29.96 -9.68
N LYS A 176 5.68 29.44 -10.66
CA LYS A 176 6.53 30.31 -11.49
C LYS A 176 5.64 31.38 -12.11
N ARG A 177 6.00 32.65 -11.92
CA ARG A 177 5.28 33.83 -12.43
C ARG A 177 4.74 33.56 -13.84
N PRO A 178 3.49 33.95 -14.16
CA PRO A 178 2.92 33.73 -15.48
C PRO A 178 3.85 34.31 -16.54
N MET A 179 4.31 33.43 -17.44
CA MET A 179 5.22 33.81 -18.51
C MET A 179 4.46 34.65 -19.54
N THR A 180 5.10 35.68 -20.08
CA THR A 180 4.49 36.44 -21.18
C THR A 180 4.27 35.53 -22.40
N PRO A 181 3.33 35.84 -23.30
CA PRO A 181 3.15 35.09 -24.55
C PRO A 181 4.45 34.94 -25.36
N GLU A 182 5.35 35.94 -25.34
CA GLU A 182 6.67 35.80 -25.98
C GLU A 182 7.58 34.81 -25.25
N GLN A 183 7.55 34.79 -23.91
CA GLN A 183 8.28 33.84 -23.08
C GLN A 183 7.76 32.40 -23.25
N LEU A 184 6.43 32.22 -23.41
CA LEU A 184 5.80 30.95 -23.76
C LEU A 184 6.25 30.45 -25.14
N LYS A 185 6.26 31.33 -26.16
CA LYS A 185 6.72 30.99 -27.51
C LYS A 185 8.22 30.66 -27.53
N HIS A 186 9.04 31.40 -26.80
CA HIS A 186 10.48 31.14 -26.62
C HIS A 186 10.73 29.86 -25.82
N ARG A 187 9.90 29.55 -24.81
CA ARG A 187 9.95 28.31 -24.03
C ARG A 187 9.48 27.11 -24.83
N HIS A 188 8.47 27.23 -25.68
CA HIS A 188 8.02 26.19 -26.59
C HIS A 188 9.10 25.86 -27.63
N LYS A 189 9.76 26.88 -28.20
CA LYS A 189 10.95 26.71 -29.04
C LYS A 189 12.11 26.03 -28.28
N ARG A 190 12.33 26.40 -27.01
CA ARG A 190 13.31 25.78 -26.10
C ARG A 190 12.90 24.36 -25.64
N TRP A 191 11.61 24.04 -25.61
CA TRP A 191 11.03 22.73 -25.29
C TRP A 191 11.29 21.74 -26.42
N LEU A 192 11.17 22.18 -27.68
CA LEU A 192 11.61 21.43 -28.86
C LEU A 192 13.12 21.15 -28.84
N THR A 193 13.96 22.12 -28.42
CA THR A 193 15.40 21.90 -28.24
C THR A 193 15.73 20.96 -27.06
N ARG A 194 14.95 21.04 -25.97
CA ARG A 194 15.06 20.15 -24.80
C ARG A 194 14.59 18.73 -25.06
N HIS A 195 13.81 18.46 -26.10
CA HIS A 195 13.48 17.07 -26.47
C HIS A 195 14.74 16.25 -26.74
N ARG A 196 15.73 16.83 -27.43
CA ARG A 196 17.02 16.18 -27.66
C ARG A 196 17.84 16.01 -26.37
N ALA A 197 17.82 16.99 -25.47
CA ALA A 197 18.46 16.92 -24.16
C ALA A 197 17.77 15.95 -23.19
N ARG A 198 16.46 15.70 -23.34
CA ARG A 198 15.72 14.70 -22.57
C ARG A 198 16.12 13.28 -22.96
N PHE A 199 16.44 13.02 -24.24
CA PHE A 199 16.97 11.71 -24.65
C PHE A 199 18.36 11.45 -24.07
N THR A 200 19.27 12.43 -24.10
CA THR A 200 20.60 12.28 -23.49
C THR A 200 20.54 12.19 -21.96
N GLN A 201 19.61 12.90 -21.33
CA GLN A 201 19.33 12.76 -19.89
C GLN A 201 18.73 11.39 -19.57
N PHE A 202 17.83 10.87 -20.42
CA PHE A 202 17.23 9.56 -20.28
C PHE A 202 18.28 8.44 -20.34
N GLU A 203 19.19 8.46 -21.31
CA GLU A 203 20.29 7.49 -21.41
C GLU A 203 21.21 7.54 -20.19
N ARG A 204 21.54 8.75 -19.71
CA ARG A 204 22.34 8.92 -18.50
C ARG A 204 21.65 8.33 -17.27
N ILE A 205 20.36 8.60 -17.06
CA ILE A 205 19.63 8.10 -15.89
C ILE A 205 19.41 6.59 -16.01
N GLN A 206 19.15 6.08 -17.20
CA GLN A 206 19.06 4.64 -17.43
C GLN A 206 20.40 3.94 -17.12
N SER A 207 21.53 4.52 -17.54
CA SER A 207 22.86 4.03 -17.16
C SER A 207 23.07 4.07 -15.65
N GLN A 208 22.63 5.14 -14.98
CA GLN A 208 22.69 5.25 -13.52
C GLN A 208 21.82 4.20 -12.84
N LEU A 209 20.59 3.97 -13.31
CA LEU A 209 19.70 2.92 -12.81
C LEU A 209 20.38 1.55 -12.92
N ASN A 210 20.94 1.23 -14.09
CA ASN A 210 21.67 -0.03 -14.31
C ASN A 210 22.88 -0.16 -13.39
N SER A 211 23.65 0.91 -13.16
CA SER A 211 24.83 0.86 -12.29
C SER A 211 24.47 0.66 -10.82
N ARG A 212 23.36 1.28 -10.37
CA ARG A 212 22.90 1.27 -8.97
C ARG A 212 22.08 0.03 -8.62
N THR A 213 21.34 -0.51 -9.57
CA THR A 213 20.49 -1.70 -9.35
C THR A 213 21.09 -2.97 -9.94
N LYS A 214 22.22 -2.86 -10.66
CA LYS A 214 22.89 -3.97 -11.36
C LYS A 214 21.97 -4.73 -12.31
N GLY A 215 20.96 -4.05 -12.86
CA GLY A 215 19.97 -4.64 -13.78
C GLY A 215 18.85 -5.40 -13.09
N LEU A 216 18.73 -5.34 -11.76
CA LEU A 216 17.57 -5.87 -11.03
C LEU A 216 16.29 -5.07 -11.33
N LEU A 217 16.45 -3.78 -11.67
CA LEU A 217 15.42 -2.97 -12.31
C LEU A 217 15.84 -2.67 -13.76
N GLU A 218 14.89 -2.80 -14.68
CA GLU A 218 15.08 -2.55 -16.11
C GLU A 218 14.04 -1.55 -16.62
N VAL A 219 14.39 -0.83 -17.68
CA VAL A 219 13.45 0.05 -18.38
C VAL A 219 12.86 -0.72 -19.55
N ASN A 220 11.54 -0.88 -19.58
CA ASN A 220 10.87 -1.61 -20.65
C ASN A 220 11.24 -1.04 -22.03
N PRO A 221 11.68 -1.87 -22.98
CA PRO A 221 12.14 -1.38 -24.28
C PRO A 221 11.00 -0.63 -24.99
N PHE A 222 11.30 0.60 -25.41
CA PHE A 222 10.37 1.46 -26.14
C PHE A 222 9.99 0.77 -27.45
N LYS A 223 8.78 0.19 -27.53
CA LYS A 223 8.20 -0.16 -28.82
C LYS A 223 7.90 1.15 -29.53
N ALA A 224 8.79 1.58 -30.42
CA ALA A 224 8.56 2.74 -31.26
C ALA A 224 7.16 2.61 -31.89
N PRO A 225 6.32 3.67 -31.86
CA PRO A 225 5.03 3.59 -32.50
C PRO A 225 5.26 3.17 -33.95
N LYS A 226 4.62 2.07 -34.37
CA LYS A 226 4.57 1.69 -35.78
C LYS A 226 4.17 2.95 -36.52
N LYS A 227 4.95 3.37 -37.52
CA LYS A 227 4.59 4.50 -38.39
C LYS A 227 3.25 4.14 -39.06
N SER A 228 2.14 4.44 -38.43
CA SER A 228 0.85 4.43 -39.09
C SER A 228 0.90 5.61 -40.04
N GLY A 229 1.03 5.31 -41.33
CA GLY A 229 0.80 6.31 -42.36
C GLY A 229 -0.59 6.88 -42.14
N CYS A 230 -0.67 8.19 -41.92
CA CYS A 230 -1.65 9.10 -42.52
C CYS A 230 -1.53 10.50 -41.89
N SER A 231 -1.15 11.44 -42.76
CA SER A 231 -1.70 12.79 -42.95
C SER A 231 -2.20 13.59 -41.73
N GLY A 232 -1.59 14.76 -41.56
CA GLY A 232 -2.35 16.00 -41.37
C GLY A 232 -2.90 16.25 -39.97
N SER A 233 -2.03 16.46 -39.00
CA SER A 233 -2.23 17.46 -37.93
C SER A 233 -0.90 17.65 -37.21
N GLU A 234 -0.46 18.91 -37.07
CA GLU A 234 0.69 19.30 -36.25
C GLU A 234 0.36 19.12 -34.76
N GLY A 235 0.19 17.87 -34.34
CA GLY A 235 0.16 17.47 -32.94
C GLY A 235 1.48 16.78 -32.62
N VAL A 236 2.30 17.37 -31.73
CA VAL A 236 3.50 16.69 -31.25
C VAL A 236 3.07 15.35 -30.62
N PRO A 237 3.64 14.20 -31.03
CA PRO A 237 3.28 12.92 -30.43
C PRO A 237 3.49 12.98 -28.91
N LYS A 238 2.47 12.63 -28.12
CA LYS A 238 2.61 12.45 -26.67
C LYS A 238 3.66 11.37 -26.43
N VAL A 239 4.88 11.77 -26.06
CA VAL A 239 5.97 10.84 -25.72
C VAL A 239 5.58 10.09 -24.46
N LYS A 240 5.20 8.83 -24.58
CA LYS A 240 5.01 7.94 -23.42
C LYS A 240 6.37 7.42 -22.98
N PHE A 241 6.84 7.82 -21.81
CA PHE A 241 8.09 7.26 -21.28
C PHE A 241 7.89 5.78 -20.92
N PRO A 242 8.90 4.92 -21.18
CA PRO A 242 8.84 3.53 -20.78
C PRO A 242 8.81 3.40 -19.25
N ARG A 243 8.12 2.37 -18.77
CA ARG A 243 8.01 2.04 -17.35
C ARG A 243 9.25 1.28 -16.88
N ILE A 244 9.62 1.50 -15.64
CA ILE A 244 10.62 0.70 -14.92
C ILE A 244 9.92 -0.56 -14.41
N THR A 245 10.55 -1.72 -14.57
CA THR A 245 10.06 -3.00 -14.04
C THR A 245 11.19 -3.75 -13.38
N TYR A 246 10.87 -4.67 -12.47
CA TYR A 246 11.84 -5.68 -12.09
C TYR A 246 12.27 -6.50 -13.32
N LEU A 247 13.52 -6.94 -13.32
CA LEU A 247 14.05 -7.89 -14.30
C LEU A 247 13.12 -9.11 -14.45
N HIS A 248 12.62 -9.61 -13.31
CA HIS A 248 11.69 -10.72 -13.25
C HIS A 248 10.95 -10.75 -11.91
N ARG A 249 9.84 -11.49 -11.83
CA ARG A 249 9.11 -11.71 -10.58
C ARG A 249 9.99 -12.30 -9.46
N THR A 250 10.88 -13.24 -9.78
CA THR A 250 11.80 -13.84 -8.78
C THR A 250 12.78 -12.81 -8.21
N ALA A 251 13.21 -11.81 -8.99
CA ALA A 251 14.04 -10.72 -8.49
C ALA A 251 13.24 -9.82 -7.54
N ARG A 252 11.95 -9.56 -7.84
CA ARG A 252 11.03 -8.88 -6.92
C ARG A 252 10.90 -9.65 -5.61
N ASP A 253 10.54 -10.93 -5.69
CA ASP A 253 10.30 -11.79 -4.52
C ASP A 253 11.56 -11.86 -3.63
N TYR A 254 12.76 -11.92 -4.23
CA TYR A 254 14.03 -11.89 -3.50
C TYR A 254 14.28 -10.53 -2.82
N ILE A 255 14.17 -9.41 -3.56
CA ILE A 255 14.42 -8.06 -3.03
C ILE A 255 13.44 -7.67 -1.94
N GLU A 256 12.17 -8.02 -2.13
CA GLU A 256 11.08 -7.72 -1.21
C GLU A 256 10.99 -8.71 -0.04
N SER A 257 11.84 -9.74 -0.02
CA SER A 257 11.96 -10.61 1.15
C SER A 257 12.33 -9.79 2.39
N PRO A 258 11.75 -10.07 3.57
CA PRO A 258 11.98 -9.26 4.77
C PRO A 258 13.47 -9.10 5.13
N LYS A 259 14.27 -10.14 4.92
CA LYS A 259 15.73 -10.13 5.17
C LYS A 259 16.44 -9.11 4.25
N VAL A 260 16.17 -9.18 2.94
CA VAL A 260 16.84 -8.33 1.95
C VAL A 260 16.34 -6.90 2.04
N TRP A 261 15.03 -6.72 2.16
CA TRP A 261 14.41 -5.39 2.30
C TRP A 261 14.94 -4.63 3.52
N ASN A 262 15.01 -5.28 4.69
CA ASN A 262 15.57 -4.67 5.91
C ASN A 262 17.04 -4.26 5.75
N ASN A 263 17.81 -5.02 4.97
CA ASN A 263 19.18 -4.68 4.64
C ASN A 263 19.30 -3.53 3.62
N LEU A 264 18.34 -3.37 2.72
CA LEU A 264 18.30 -2.26 1.78
C LEU A 264 17.94 -0.94 2.47
N ILE A 265 16.85 -0.91 3.25
CA ILE A 265 16.37 0.33 3.88
C ILE A 265 17.32 0.88 4.96
N ARG A 266 18.25 0.06 5.47
CA ARG A 266 19.23 0.50 6.49
C ARG A 266 20.09 1.67 6.01
N TYR A 267 20.33 1.77 4.70
CA TYR A 267 21.16 2.83 4.10
C TYR A 267 20.46 4.18 4.02
N THR A 268 19.15 4.25 4.25
CA THR A 268 18.36 5.51 4.19
C THR A 268 17.67 5.84 5.49
N ARG A 269 17.99 5.16 6.61
CA ARG A 269 17.36 5.41 7.93
C ARG A 269 17.46 6.86 8.39
N MET A 270 18.47 7.59 7.93
CA MET A 270 18.71 8.98 8.27
C MET A 270 18.55 9.93 7.07
N THR A 271 18.22 9.41 5.89
CA THR A 271 18.12 10.20 4.67
C THR A 271 16.70 10.76 4.55
N GLN A 272 16.61 12.05 4.23
CA GLN A 272 15.35 12.75 3.95
C GLN A 272 15.40 13.30 2.51
N PRO A 273 14.27 13.44 1.82
CA PRO A 273 12.91 13.10 2.26
C PRO A 273 12.61 11.58 2.20
N GLU A 274 11.59 11.13 2.95
CA GLU A 274 11.11 9.76 2.78
C GLU A 274 10.54 9.52 1.36
N PRO A 275 10.49 8.28 0.85
CA PRO A 275 10.12 7.97 -0.54
C PRO A 275 8.75 8.53 -0.96
N ASN A 276 7.73 8.39 -0.10
CA ASN A 276 6.39 8.92 -0.37
C ASN A 276 6.38 10.45 -0.41
N ALA A 277 7.07 11.11 0.53
CA ALA A 277 7.21 12.56 0.50
C ALA A 277 7.99 13.04 -0.73
N ALA A 278 9.05 12.34 -1.13
CA ALA A 278 9.82 12.64 -2.33
C ALA A 278 8.94 12.60 -3.61
N LEU A 279 8.14 11.55 -3.76
CA LEU A 279 7.17 11.42 -4.86
C LEU A 279 6.10 12.53 -4.81
N PHE A 280 5.59 12.81 -3.62
CA PHE A 280 4.58 13.85 -3.41
C PHE A 280 5.11 15.24 -3.78
N MET A 281 6.29 15.59 -3.25
CA MET A 281 7.00 16.84 -3.53
C MET A 281 7.31 16.99 -5.02
N TYR A 282 7.80 15.93 -5.67
CA TYR A 282 8.03 15.94 -7.12
C TYR A 282 6.76 16.27 -7.90
N HIS A 283 5.64 15.62 -7.58
CA HIS A 283 4.37 15.85 -8.29
C HIS A 283 3.82 17.25 -8.05
N LEU A 284 3.93 17.80 -6.84
CA LEU A 284 3.59 19.22 -6.59
C LEU A 284 4.43 20.15 -7.46
N THR A 285 5.75 19.95 -7.47
CA THR A 285 6.69 20.73 -8.27
C THR A 285 6.40 20.60 -9.77
N GLU A 286 6.04 19.41 -10.25
CA GLU A 286 5.65 19.18 -11.64
C GLU A 286 4.41 20.01 -12.02
N ILE A 287 3.38 20.03 -11.18
CA ILE A 287 2.15 20.79 -11.40
C ILE A 287 2.45 22.29 -11.45
N LYS A 288 3.19 22.81 -10.47
CA LYS A 288 3.59 24.24 -10.39
C LYS A 288 4.40 24.72 -11.59
N ASN A 289 5.08 23.81 -12.28
CA ASN A 289 5.93 24.09 -13.44
C ASN A 289 5.22 23.95 -14.79
N LYS A 290 3.95 23.52 -14.81
CA LYS A 290 3.20 23.24 -16.02
C LYS A 290 2.57 24.50 -16.59
N ASP A 291 2.69 24.67 -17.90
CA ASP A 291 2.26 25.90 -18.59
C ASP A 291 0.72 25.93 -18.77
N GLU A 292 0.10 24.78 -19.00
CA GLU A 292 -1.35 24.61 -19.09
C GLU A 292 -1.79 23.38 -18.29
N ILE A 293 -2.80 23.56 -17.46
CA ILE A 293 -3.33 22.55 -16.56
C ILE A 293 -4.79 22.25 -16.97
N SER A 294 -5.02 21.09 -17.57
CA SER A 294 -6.37 20.63 -17.91
C SER A 294 -7.07 19.99 -16.71
N LYS A 295 -8.41 20.00 -16.70
CA LYS A 295 -9.22 19.35 -15.65
C LYS A 295 -8.88 17.85 -15.50
N SER A 296 -8.82 17.12 -16.60
CA SER A 296 -8.48 15.69 -16.57
C SER A 296 -7.07 15.42 -16.02
N TYR A 297 -6.09 16.29 -16.30
CA TYR A 297 -4.74 16.14 -15.73
C TYR A 297 -4.74 16.38 -14.22
N MET A 298 -5.54 17.34 -13.75
CA MET A 298 -5.70 17.61 -12.32
C MET A 298 -6.34 16.43 -11.60
N GLU A 299 -7.44 15.90 -12.14
CA GLU A 299 -8.12 14.74 -11.56
C GLU A 299 -7.16 13.53 -11.45
N GLU A 300 -6.41 13.22 -12.53
CA GLU A 300 -5.39 12.17 -12.52
C GLU A 300 -4.32 12.40 -11.43
N LYS A 301 -3.77 13.61 -11.35
CA LYS A 301 -2.74 13.94 -10.35
C LYS A 301 -3.26 13.97 -8.93
N ALA A 302 -4.51 14.38 -8.70
CA ALA A 302 -5.15 14.32 -7.40
C ALA A 302 -5.25 12.86 -6.93
N LEU A 303 -5.69 11.94 -7.79
CA LEU A 303 -5.77 10.52 -7.44
C LEU A 303 -4.38 9.97 -7.07
N THR A 304 -3.33 10.29 -7.84
CA THR A 304 -1.94 9.89 -7.54
C THR A 304 -1.47 10.47 -6.20
N LEU A 305 -1.58 11.79 -6.01
CA LEU A 305 -1.07 12.46 -4.80
C LEU A 305 -1.81 12.01 -3.55
N MET A 306 -3.14 11.85 -3.61
CA MET A 306 -3.93 11.36 -2.48
C MET A 306 -3.65 9.87 -2.18
N GLY A 307 -3.32 9.07 -3.18
CA GLY A 307 -2.81 7.70 -3.00
C GLY A 307 -1.48 7.69 -2.24
N VAL A 308 -0.51 8.49 -2.68
CA VAL A 308 0.80 8.64 -2.03
C VAL A 308 0.66 9.21 -0.61
N ALA A 309 -0.27 10.16 -0.40
CA ALA A 309 -0.53 10.79 0.89
C ALA A 309 -0.87 9.79 2.01
N ARG A 310 -1.54 8.68 1.66
CA ARG A 310 -1.92 7.63 2.61
C ARG A 310 -0.71 7.00 3.28
N HIS A 311 0.41 6.95 2.57
CA HIS A 311 1.65 6.31 3.00
C HIS A 311 2.72 7.32 3.44
N LEU A 312 2.36 8.61 3.60
CA LEU A 312 3.28 9.59 4.18
C LEU A 312 3.60 9.20 5.63
N GLY A 313 4.90 9.16 5.94
CA GLY A 313 5.38 8.72 7.24
C GLY A 313 4.97 9.68 8.36
N GLU A 314 5.14 9.24 9.61
CA GLU A 314 5.04 10.11 10.80
C GLU A 314 6.27 11.02 10.97
N THR A 315 7.20 11.00 10.01
CA THR A 315 8.43 11.80 9.94
C THR A 315 8.10 13.29 10.04
N GLY A 316 8.11 13.79 11.28
CA GLY A 316 7.74 15.15 11.65
C GLY A 316 6.27 15.44 11.32
N SER A 317 5.36 15.27 12.29
CA SER A 317 3.91 15.49 12.16
C SER A 317 3.50 16.74 11.35
N ASN A 318 4.33 17.78 11.31
CA ASN A 318 4.10 19.01 10.58
C ASN A 318 4.33 18.88 9.06
N VAL A 319 5.30 18.09 8.60
CA VAL A 319 5.69 18.04 7.17
C VAL A 319 4.55 17.47 6.34
N ARG A 320 4.03 16.30 6.74
CA ARG A 320 2.89 15.66 6.04
C ARG A 320 1.65 16.56 6.00
N THR A 321 1.36 17.33 7.06
CA THR A 321 0.21 18.23 7.06
C THR A 321 0.44 19.44 6.16
N ILE A 322 1.64 20.00 6.16
CA ILE A 322 2.02 21.11 5.28
C ILE A 322 1.94 20.68 3.80
N LEU A 323 2.34 19.46 3.47
CA LEU A 323 2.22 18.93 2.10
C LEU A 323 0.77 18.84 1.61
N ILE A 324 -0.17 18.43 2.47
CA ILE A 324 -1.59 18.38 2.10
C ILE A 324 -2.18 19.78 1.97
N ASP A 325 -1.81 20.72 2.84
CA ASP A 325 -2.20 22.12 2.71
C ASP A 325 -1.68 22.72 1.41
N GLU A 326 -0.41 22.44 1.08
CA GLU A 326 0.19 22.94 -0.13
C GLU A 326 -0.43 22.31 -1.39
N LEU A 327 -0.82 21.03 -1.32
CA LEU A 327 -1.61 20.41 -2.38
C LEU A 327 -2.92 21.16 -2.61
N ASP A 328 -3.65 21.49 -1.54
CA ASP A 328 -4.92 22.21 -1.65
C ASP A 328 -4.72 23.61 -2.23
N ASN A 329 -3.68 24.33 -1.80
CA ASN A 329 -3.29 25.63 -2.33
C ASN A 329 -2.96 25.55 -3.84
N VAL A 330 -2.12 24.59 -4.22
CA VAL A 330 -1.67 24.38 -5.60
C VAL A 330 -2.87 24.09 -6.49
N PHE A 331 -3.74 23.19 -6.06
CA PHE A 331 -4.86 22.79 -6.88
C PHE A 331 -5.93 23.89 -6.99
N THR A 332 -6.17 24.61 -5.89
CA THR A 332 -7.05 25.78 -5.88
C THR A 332 -6.52 26.84 -6.85
N HIS A 333 -5.23 27.20 -6.77
CA HIS A 333 -4.64 28.17 -7.69
C HIS A 333 -4.69 27.70 -9.15
N ALA A 334 -4.31 26.45 -9.43
CA ALA A 334 -4.35 25.88 -10.76
C ALA A 334 -5.76 25.89 -11.37
N SER A 335 -6.80 25.66 -10.56
CA SER A 335 -8.20 25.72 -11.01
C SER A 335 -8.61 27.12 -11.48
N THR A 336 -8.06 28.18 -10.86
CA THR A 336 -8.31 29.58 -11.26
C THR A 336 -7.60 29.98 -12.56
N LEU A 337 -6.43 29.39 -12.86
CA LEU A 337 -5.64 29.70 -14.07
C LEU A 337 -6.23 29.05 -15.33
N GLY A 338 -6.94 27.92 -15.19
CA GLY A 338 -7.40 27.09 -16.30
C GLY A 338 -8.50 27.71 -17.18
N GLY A 339 -8.97 28.93 -16.90
CA GLY A 339 -9.91 29.70 -17.73
C GLY A 339 -11.29 29.06 -17.97
N SER A 340 -11.52 27.85 -17.46
CA SER A 340 -12.72 27.08 -17.69
C SER A 340 -13.77 27.42 -16.64
N ARG A 341 -15.01 27.68 -17.08
CA ARG A 341 -16.20 27.73 -16.21
C ARG A 341 -16.44 26.42 -15.43
N ALA A 342 -15.61 25.39 -15.63
CA ALA A 342 -15.72 24.06 -15.01
C ALA A 342 -15.31 23.98 -13.52
N PHE A 343 -14.79 25.07 -12.93
CA PHE A 343 -14.43 25.12 -11.50
C PHE A 343 -15.21 26.22 -10.76
N GLN A 344 -16.55 26.20 -10.87
CA GLN A 344 -17.41 27.01 -9.98
C GLN A 344 -17.43 26.48 -8.54
N GLU A 345 -16.95 25.25 -8.34
CA GLU A 345 -16.89 24.52 -7.07
C GLU A 345 -15.43 24.12 -6.77
N HIS A 346 -15.14 23.75 -5.52
CA HIS A 346 -13.81 23.31 -5.09
C HIS A 346 -13.25 22.19 -5.99
N TRP A 347 -11.95 22.21 -6.29
CA TRP A 347 -11.32 21.29 -7.26
C TRP A 347 -11.52 19.81 -6.90
N SER A 348 -11.64 19.49 -5.61
CA SER A 348 -11.89 18.12 -5.12
C SER A 348 -13.21 17.52 -5.64
N ASN A 349 -14.18 18.36 -6.02
CA ASN A 349 -15.48 17.89 -6.50
C ASN A 349 -15.36 17.04 -7.77
N GLY A 350 -14.45 17.40 -8.67
CA GLY A 350 -14.18 16.63 -9.89
C GLY A 350 -13.51 15.26 -9.67
N VAL A 351 -12.83 15.06 -8.54
CA VAL A 351 -11.99 13.87 -8.31
C VAL A 351 -12.82 12.62 -7.98
N LEU A 352 -13.93 12.79 -7.26
CA LEU A 352 -14.79 11.69 -6.81
C LEU A 352 -16.25 11.87 -7.25
N ASN A 353 -16.50 12.34 -8.48
CA ASN A 353 -17.85 12.52 -9.02
C ASN A 353 -18.79 13.33 -8.09
N GLY A 354 -18.26 14.33 -7.38
CA GLY A 354 -19.01 15.17 -6.44
C GLY A 354 -19.16 14.66 -5.02
N ILE A 355 -18.54 13.53 -4.66
CA ILE A 355 -18.55 13.02 -3.27
C ILE A 355 -17.77 13.96 -2.33
N SER A 356 -16.67 14.57 -2.79
CA SER A 356 -15.83 15.46 -1.98
C SER A 356 -16.02 16.94 -2.33
N SER A 357 -16.42 17.76 -1.35
CA SER A 357 -16.66 19.20 -1.50
C SER A 357 -15.49 20.09 -1.06
N ASN A 358 -14.48 19.53 -0.41
CA ASN A 358 -13.26 20.21 0.05
C ASN A 358 -12.12 19.22 0.35
N ILE A 359 -10.92 19.71 0.66
CA ILE A 359 -9.77 18.87 1.04
C ILE A 359 -10.05 17.95 2.23
N TRP A 360 -10.92 18.33 3.16
CA TRP A 360 -11.26 17.52 4.33
C TRP A 360 -12.07 16.28 3.96
N SER A 361 -13.10 16.44 3.13
CA SER A 361 -13.90 15.33 2.60
C SER A 361 -13.06 14.37 1.75
N LEU A 362 -12.14 14.91 0.94
CA LEU A 362 -11.22 14.10 0.16
C LEU A 362 -10.22 13.36 1.05
N SER A 363 -9.65 14.05 2.05
CA SER A 363 -8.76 13.47 3.06
C SER A 363 -9.44 12.34 3.84
N TYR A 364 -10.71 12.51 4.19
CA TYR A 364 -11.51 11.48 4.85
C TYR A 364 -11.60 10.24 3.95
N VAL A 365 -12.08 10.37 2.71
CA VAL A 365 -12.23 9.26 1.75
C VAL A 365 -10.91 8.50 1.51
N TYR A 366 -9.78 9.20 1.47
CA TYR A 366 -8.47 8.58 1.25
C TYR A 366 -7.83 7.97 2.48
N GLY A 367 -8.43 8.14 3.66
CA GLY A 367 -7.92 7.57 4.90
C GLY A 367 -6.95 8.48 5.67
N LEU A 368 -6.89 9.77 5.35
CA LEU A 368 -5.93 10.73 5.93
C LEU A 368 -6.44 11.33 7.24
N HIS A 369 -6.88 10.49 8.18
CA HIS A 369 -7.46 10.94 9.45
C HIS A 369 -6.47 11.71 10.30
N TRP A 370 -5.17 11.44 10.16
CA TRP A 370 -4.10 12.20 10.78
C TRP A 370 -4.11 13.69 10.37
N TYR A 371 -4.49 14.00 9.13
CA TYR A 371 -4.60 15.37 8.64
C TYR A 371 -5.79 16.07 9.29
N ILE A 372 -6.95 15.41 9.27
CA ILE A 372 -8.19 15.91 9.89
C ILE A 372 -7.99 16.14 11.39
N ALA A 373 -7.37 15.17 12.08
CA ALA A 373 -7.05 15.28 13.51
C ALA A 373 -6.15 16.49 13.79
N SER A 374 -5.08 16.67 13.02
CA SER A 374 -4.18 17.82 13.15
C SER A 374 -4.90 19.15 12.97
N LYS A 375 -5.78 19.25 11.95
CA LYS A 375 -6.55 20.47 11.69
C LYS A 375 -7.60 20.76 12.76
N LEU A 376 -8.30 19.74 13.27
CA LEU A 376 -9.28 19.92 14.35
C LEU A 376 -8.64 20.31 15.68
N LYS A 377 -7.37 19.96 15.91
CA LYS A 377 -6.62 20.46 17.08
C LYS A 377 -6.39 21.97 17.01
N VAL A 378 -6.17 22.51 15.82
CA VAL A 378 -5.97 23.96 15.60
C VAL A 378 -7.31 24.70 15.53
N GLU A 379 -8.34 24.09 14.94
CA GLU A 379 -9.66 24.69 14.71
C GLU A 379 -10.81 23.84 15.31
N PRO A 380 -11.00 23.86 16.65
CA PRO A 380 -12.01 23.02 17.32
C PRO A 380 -13.45 23.30 16.88
N ASP A 381 -13.76 24.51 16.40
CA ASP A 381 -15.10 24.92 15.95
C ASP A 381 -15.59 24.07 14.75
N MET A 382 -14.66 23.52 13.96
CA MET A 382 -14.97 22.67 12.81
C MET A 382 -15.34 21.23 13.20
N THR A 383 -15.23 20.85 14.47
CA THR A 383 -15.52 19.47 14.92
C THR A 383 -16.98 19.07 14.71
N THR A 384 -17.91 20.01 14.92
CA THR A 384 -19.34 19.76 14.67
C THR A 384 -19.61 19.55 13.18
N TYR A 385 -18.96 20.32 12.31
CA TYR A 385 -19.03 20.11 10.87
C TYR A 385 -18.49 18.73 10.49
N ALA A 386 -17.29 18.38 10.97
CA ALA A 386 -16.61 17.13 10.66
C ALA A 386 -17.44 15.90 11.03
N THR A 387 -17.93 15.83 12.27
CA THR A 387 -18.76 14.71 12.76
C THR A 387 -20.14 14.60 12.08
N GLN A 388 -20.71 15.71 11.63
CA GLN A 388 -22.03 15.68 10.97
C GLN A 388 -21.98 15.49 9.46
N HIS A 389 -20.89 15.87 8.81
CA HIS A 389 -20.77 15.86 7.35
C HIS A 389 -19.80 14.79 6.83
N LEU A 390 -18.63 14.62 7.45
CA LEU A 390 -17.65 13.62 6.98
C LEU A 390 -18.11 12.21 7.28
N ASP A 391 -18.64 11.95 8.48
CA ASP A 391 -19.15 10.63 8.85
C ASP A 391 -20.31 10.17 7.95
N LYS A 392 -21.06 11.08 7.31
CA LYS A 392 -22.09 10.71 6.33
C LYS A 392 -21.51 10.20 5.02
N LEU A 393 -20.30 10.60 4.65
CA LEU A 393 -19.62 10.13 3.43
C LEU A 393 -19.30 8.63 3.53
N SER A 394 -19.07 8.11 4.75
CA SER A 394 -18.83 6.67 4.98
C SER A 394 -19.98 5.77 4.51
N ALA A 395 -21.21 6.29 4.45
CA ALA A 395 -22.38 5.53 4.04
C ALA A 395 -22.49 5.38 2.50
N GLY A 396 -21.74 6.18 1.74
CA GLY A 396 -21.80 6.22 0.27
C GLY A 396 -20.58 5.64 -0.45
N SER A 397 -19.53 5.25 0.26
CA SER A 397 -18.31 4.68 -0.34
C SER A 397 -18.42 3.18 -0.59
N GLU A 398 -17.82 2.69 -1.69
CA GLU A 398 -17.74 1.24 -1.99
C GLU A 398 -16.92 0.46 -0.95
N LYS A 399 -16.03 1.14 -0.20
CA LYS A 399 -15.28 0.57 0.91
C LYS A 399 -15.86 1.02 2.26
N PRO A 400 -16.00 0.12 3.26
CA PRO A 400 -16.28 0.52 4.64
C PRO A 400 -15.27 1.54 5.13
N MET A 401 -15.74 2.65 5.70
CA MET A 401 -14.87 3.60 6.39
C MET A 401 -15.35 3.78 7.82
N PHE A 402 -14.42 3.85 8.77
CA PHE A 402 -14.78 4.17 10.15
C PHE A 402 -15.33 5.61 10.24
N PRO A 403 -16.26 5.90 11.14
CA PRO A 403 -16.48 7.28 11.57
C PRO A 403 -15.19 7.85 12.18
N LEU A 404 -15.04 9.17 12.25
CA LEU A 404 -13.84 9.83 12.79
C LEU A 404 -13.43 9.30 14.17
N LEU A 405 -14.41 8.95 15.02
CA LEU A 405 -14.14 8.36 16.33
C LEU A 405 -13.45 6.98 16.25
N GLY A 406 -13.77 6.17 15.24
CA GLY A 406 -13.10 4.87 15.04
C GLY A 406 -11.63 5.04 14.65
N TYR A 407 -11.31 6.05 13.83
CA TYR A 407 -9.93 6.39 13.50
C TYR A 407 -9.18 7.05 14.67
N ALA A 408 -9.84 7.88 15.48
CA ALA A 408 -9.25 8.41 16.70
C ALA A 408 -8.89 7.31 17.72
N LEU A 409 -9.62 6.19 17.68
CA LEU A 409 -9.35 4.97 18.44
C LEU A 409 -8.31 4.05 17.78
N SER A 410 -7.82 4.43 16.59
CA SER A 410 -6.88 3.65 15.77
C SER A 410 -7.37 2.24 15.43
N LEU A 411 -8.69 2.04 15.30
CA LEU A 411 -9.28 0.74 14.98
C LEU A 411 -8.87 0.24 13.60
N ASP A 412 -8.50 1.16 12.70
CA ASP A 412 -7.95 0.87 11.38
C ASP A 412 -6.53 0.29 11.40
N ARG A 413 -5.80 0.40 12.51
CA ARG A 413 -4.41 -0.09 12.65
C ARG A 413 -4.27 -1.26 13.64
N TRP A 414 -5.34 -2.01 13.86
CA TRP A 414 -5.41 -3.05 14.90
C TRP A 414 -4.38 -4.19 14.74
N SER A 415 -3.96 -4.45 13.50
CA SER A 415 -2.98 -5.46 13.08
C SER A 415 -1.54 -4.94 12.98
N GLY A 416 -1.31 -3.65 13.26
CA GLY A 416 0.01 -3.04 13.21
C GLY A 416 0.95 -3.54 14.32
N PRO A 417 2.28 -3.40 14.17
CA PRO A 417 3.27 -3.84 15.15
C PRO A 417 3.10 -3.20 16.54
N ASP A 418 2.53 -1.99 16.61
CA ASP A 418 2.24 -1.28 17.85
C ASP A 418 0.77 -1.46 18.33
N GLY A 419 -0.06 -2.15 17.55
CA GLY A 419 -1.50 -2.29 17.75
C GLY A 419 -2.28 -0.97 17.65
N CYS A 420 -3.54 -0.97 18.10
CA CYS A 420 -4.32 0.26 18.24
C CYS A 420 -3.78 1.12 19.39
N VAL A 421 -3.28 2.31 19.03
CA VAL A 421 -2.89 3.36 19.98
C VAL A 421 -3.83 4.57 19.77
N PRO A 422 -4.81 4.81 20.66
CA PRO A 422 -5.75 5.92 20.51
C PRO A 422 -5.08 7.30 20.64
N ASP A 423 -5.48 8.27 19.82
CA ASP A 423 -5.17 9.69 20.06
C ASP A 423 -6.16 10.24 21.09
N LEU A 424 -5.74 10.23 22.36
CA LEU A 424 -6.60 10.58 23.50
C LEU A 424 -7.21 11.99 23.37
N GLU A 425 -6.42 12.95 22.88
CA GLU A 425 -6.87 14.33 22.70
C GLU A 425 -7.92 14.40 21.59
N PHE A 426 -7.69 13.71 20.48
CA PHE A 426 -8.65 13.68 19.38
C PHE A 426 -9.95 12.97 19.77
N VAL A 427 -9.86 11.85 20.50
CA VAL A 427 -11.02 11.15 21.07
C VAL A 427 -11.83 12.10 21.97
N GLU A 428 -11.17 12.84 22.87
CA GLU A 428 -11.85 13.76 23.78
C GLU A 428 -12.57 14.89 23.02
N VAL A 429 -11.91 15.49 22.01
CA VAL A 429 -12.49 16.54 21.18
C VAL A 429 -13.73 16.05 20.44
N LEU A 430 -13.68 14.86 19.83
CA LEU A 430 -14.82 14.27 19.11
C LEU A 430 -15.98 13.96 20.05
N LEU A 431 -15.71 13.34 21.21
CA LEU A 431 -16.75 12.99 22.18
C LEU A 431 -17.42 14.23 22.79
N LYS A 432 -16.66 15.30 23.09
CA LYS A 432 -17.23 16.60 23.50
C LYS A 432 -18.18 17.17 22.45
N ASN A 433 -17.91 16.92 21.18
CA ASN A 433 -18.72 17.35 20.05
C ASN A 433 -19.77 16.31 19.61
N LYS A 434 -20.24 15.48 20.54
CA LYS A 434 -21.35 14.51 20.34
C LYS A 434 -21.05 13.35 19.38
N ALA A 435 -19.78 13.02 19.13
CA ALA A 435 -19.46 11.74 18.50
C ALA A 435 -20.03 10.59 19.34
N ASN A 436 -20.70 9.63 18.69
CA ASN A 436 -21.39 8.55 19.39
C ASN A 436 -20.47 7.31 19.54
N PRO A 437 -20.04 6.94 20.76
CA PRO A 437 -19.24 5.73 20.98
C PRO A 437 -20.00 4.44 20.67
N ASN A 438 -21.33 4.49 20.60
CA ASN A 438 -22.17 3.36 20.20
C ASN A 438 -22.60 3.43 18.72
N HIS A 439 -21.96 4.27 17.89
CA HIS A 439 -22.20 4.29 16.46
C HIS A 439 -21.98 2.89 15.88
N ARG A 440 -22.96 2.38 15.13
CA ARG A 440 -22.88 1.05 14.51
C ARG A 440 -22.13 1.13 13.20
N HIS A 441 -21.04 0.39 13.11
CA HIS A 441 -20.25 0.20 11.90
C HIS A 441 -20.19 -1.31 11.61
N MET A 442 -20.53 -1.73 10.39
CA MET A 442 -20.49 -3.14 9.97
C MET A 442 -21.14 -4.14 10.96
N GLY A 443 -22.29 -3.75 11.53
CA GLY A 443 -23.11 -4.59 12.41
C GLY A 443 -22.88 -4.39 13.91
N TYR A 444 -21.72 -3.89 14.32
CA TYR A 444 -21.33 -3.73 15.73
C TYR A 444 -21.06 -2.27 16.10
N THR A 445 -21.12 -1.94 17.38
CA THR A 445 -20.79 -0.59 17.83
C THR A 445 -19.27 -0.38 17.91
N LEU A 446 -18.80 0.86 17.75
CA LEU A 446 -17.39 1.20 17.99
C LEU A 446 -16.93 0.75 19.38
N TRP A 447 -17.80 0.87 20.38
CA TRP A 447 -17.53 0.38 21.72
C TRP A 447 -17.34 -1.14 21.78
N GLN A 448 -18.12 -1.92 21.04
CA GLN A 448 -17.92 -3.38 20.95
C GLN A 448 -16.59 -3.74 20.27
N TYR A 449 -16.18 -3.01 19.23
CA TYR A 449 -14.86 -3.18 18.62
C TYR A 449 -13.73 -2.89 19.62
N VAL A 450 -13.85 -1.83 20.41
CA VAL A 450 -12.88 -1.52 21.47
C VAL A 450 -12.80 -2.65 22.51
N LEU A 451 -13.93 -3.16 22.97
CA LEU A 451 -13.96 -4.27 23.94
C LEU A 451 -13.29 -5.54 23.39
N GLU A 452 -13.59 -5.88 22.14
CA GLU A 452 -12.98 -7.02 21.45
C GLU A 452 -11.46 -6.85 21.31
N TYR A 453 -11.01 -5.69 20.83
CA TYR A 453 -9.57 -5.38 20.70
C TYR A 453 -8.84 -5.46 22.03
N LEU A 454 -9.35 -4.83 23.09
CA LEU A 454 -8.73 -4.85 24.42
C LEU A 454 -8.55 -6.27 24.95
N TYR A 455 -9.56 -7.12 24.76
CA TYR A 455 -9.51 -8.51 25.19
C TYR A 455 -8.51 -9.34 24.36
N LEU A 456 -8.52 -9.18 23.03
CA LEU A 456 -7.56 -9.85 22.14
C LEU A 456 -6.13 -9.43 22.42
N ALA A 457 -5.88 -8.13 22.53
CA ALA A 457 -4.55 -7.59 22.78
C ALA A 457 -4.00 -8.00 24.14
N TYR A 458 -4.84 -8.13 25.18
CA TYR A 458 -4.40 -8.64 26.49
C TYR A 458 -3.99 -10.11 26.44
N ASN A 459 -4.68 -10.95 25.67
CA ASN A 459 -4.33 -12.36 25.54
C ASN A 459 -3.06 -12.58 24.69
N ASN A 460 -2.59 -11.54 23.99
CA ASN A 460 -1.37 -11.59 23.18
C ASN A 460 -0.23 -10.81 23.87
N SER A 461 0.80 -11.53 24.28
CA SER A 461 1.88 -11.05 25.16
C SER A 461 2.72 -9.87 24.66
N HIS A 462 2.55 -9.43 23.41
CA HIS A 462 3.40 -8.41 22.77
C HIS A 462 2.87 -6.96 22.88
N ILE A 463 1.62 -6.74 23.31
CA ILE A 463 0.93 -5.42 23.22
C ILE A 463 0.64 -4.80 24.61
N HIS A 464 1.04 -5.44 25.70
CA HIS A 464 0.68 -5.01 27.06
C HIS A 464 1.05 -3.56 27.42
N ALA A 465 2.16 -3.02 26.90
CA ALA A 465 2.61 -1.67 27.24
C ALA A 465 1.60 -0.60 26.78
N SER A 466 1.08 -0.68 25.55
CA SER A 466 0.12 0.30 25.01
C SER A 466 -1.25 0.21 25.70
N LEU A 467 -1.69 -1.01 26.05
CA LEU A 467 -2.89 -1.28 26.83
C LEU A 467 -2.86 -0.60 28.19
N THR A 468 -1.73 -0.58 28.87
CA THR A 468 -1.63 0.04 30.20
C THR A 468 -1.44 1.56 30.18
N ALA A 469 -0.98 2.14 29.07
CA ALA A 469 -0.63 3.56 29.00
C ALA A 469 -1.80 4.48 28.66
N VAL A 470 -2.53 4.19 27.57
CA VAL A 470 -3.51 5.15 26.99
C VAL A 470 -4.95 4.68 27.15
N TRP A 471 -5.19 3.37 26.99
CA TRP A 471 -6.51 2.78 26.99
C TRP A 471 -7.35 2.98 28.27
N PRO A 472 -6.81 3.00 29.50
CA PRO A 472 -7.62 3.23 30.69
C PRO A 472 -8.30 4.61 30.66
N ARG A 473 -7.56 5.63 30.17
CA ARG A 473 -8.07 6.99 30.00
C ARG A 473 -9.09 7.06 28.86
N THR A 474 -8.80 6.39 27.74
CA THR A 474 -9.72 6.30 26.59
C THR A 474 -11.05 5.65 26.98
N VAL A 475 -11.01 4.52 27.68
CA VAL A 475 -12.21 3.82 28.17
C VAL A 475 -13.01 4.72 29.12
N LYS A 476 -12.35 5.40 30.06
CA LYS A 476 -13.01 6.34 30.97
C LYS A 476 -13.76 7.44 30.21
N LEU A 477 -13.15 7.99 29.15
CA LEU A 477 -13.79 8.97 28.27
C LEU A 477 -14.99 8.37 27.54
N LEU A 478 -14.83 7.23 26.87
CA LEU A 478 -15.92 6.57 26.14
C LEU A 478 -17.11 6.28 27.06
N LEU A 479 -16.86 5.72 28.25
CA LEU A 479 -17.88 5.49 29.26
C LEU A 479 -18.53 6.80 29.66
N LYS A 480 -17.78 7.84 30.03
CA LYS A 480 -18.33 9.16 30.42
C LYS A 480 -19.30 9.71 29.36
N TYR A 481 -18.92 9.62 28.08
CA TYR A 481 -19.69 10.13 26.94
C TYR A 481 -20.72 9.17 26.35
N GLY A 482 -21.04 8.07 27.06
CA GLY A 482 -22.26 7.30 26.80
C GLY A 482 -22.05 5.92 26.20
N ALA A 483 -20.84 5.38 26.19
CA ALA A 483 -20.61 3.99 25.81
C ALA A 483 -21.47 3.03 26.65
N GLU A 484 -22.06 2.03 25.98
CA GLU A 484 -23.00 1.09 26.57
C GLU A 484 -22.33 0.21 27.65
N SER A 485 -22.71 0.45 28.91
CA SER A 485 -22.15 -0.28 30.07
C SER A 485 -22.50 -1.77 30.11
N CYS A 486 -23.52 -2.21 29.36
CA CYS A 486 -23.95 -3.61 29.24
C CYS A 486 -23.50 -4.26 27.92
N ALA A 487 -22.69 -3.58 27.10
CA ALA A 487 -22.15 -4.15 25.88
C ALA A 487 -21.26 -5.37 26.18
N ARG A 488 -21.25 -6.30 25.22
CA ARG A 488 -20.43 -7.51 25.25
C ARG A 488 -19.48 -7.50 24.07
N CYS A 489 -18.36 -8.20 24.23
CA CYS A 489 -17.46 -8.57 23.14
C CYS A 489 -18.24 -9.22 22.00
N ILE A 490 -17.74 -9.04 20.79
CA ILE A 490 -18.36 -9.52 19.55
C ILE A 490 -18.36 -11.05 19.56
N GLY A 491 -17.24 -11.67 19.96
CA GLY A 491 -17.12 -13.13 20.07
C GLY A 491 -17.08 -13.87 18.74
N ASP A 492 -17.09 -13.15 17.61
CA ASP A 492 -16.85 -13.65 16.26
C ASP A 492 -15.67 -12.90 15.64
N HIS A 493 -14.51 -13.55 15.60
CA HIS A 493 -13.29 -12.95 15.05
C HIS A 493 -13.39 -12.76 13.52
N SER A 494 -14.23 -13.52 12.82
CA SER A 494 -14.41 -13.34 11.37
C SER A 494 -14.95 -11.94 11.04
N VAL A 495 -15.44 -11.18 12.02
CA VAL A 495 -15.83 -9.78 11.87
C VAL A 495 -14.62 -8.89 11.59
N TRP A 496 -13.48 -9.10 12.25
CA TRP A 496 -12.25 -8.36 11.94
C TRP A 496 -11.69 -8.76 10.57
N MET A 497 -11.65 -10.06 10.25
CA MET A 497 -11.22 -10.50 8.92
C MET A 497 -12.12 -9.93 7.82
N ARG A 498 -13.45 -9.97 8.01
CA ARG A 498 -14.42 -9.43 7.02
C ARG A 498 -14.45 -7.91 6.93
N ALA A 499 -14.25 -7.20 8.04
CA ALA A 499 -14.27 -5.74 8.04
C ALA A 499 -12.93 -5.11 7.65
N PHE A 500 -11.82 -5.87 7.71
CA PHE A 500 -10.47 -5.30 7.60
C PHE A 500 -9.53 -5.99 6.59
N ASP A 501 -9.79 -7.22 6.11
CA ASP A 501 -8.99 -7.81 5.01
C ASP A 501 -9.09 -7.00 3.71
N SER A 502 -10.14 -6.18 3.54
CA SER A 502 -10.24 -5.24 2.41
C SER A 502 -9.45 -3.94 2.58
N MET A 503 -8.88 -3.71 3.78
CA MET A 503 -8.17 -2.47 4.12
C MET A 503 -6.64 -2.62 4.17
N GLU A 504 -6.10 -3.83 4.26
CA GLU A 504 -4.66 -4.07 4.38
C GLU A 504 -4.16 -5.24 3.52
N GLU A 505 -3.54 -4.95 2.38
CA GLU A 505 -2.24 -5.59 2.11
C GLU A 505 -1.24 -4.79 2.94
N ASN A 506 -1.06 -5.20 4.19
CA ASN A 506 -0.12 -4.56 5.10
C ASN A 506 1.30 -4.54 4.49
N GLU A 507 2.05 -3.46 4.76
CA GLU A 507 3.37 -3.12 4.17
C GLU A 507 4.46 -4.21 4.34
N TRP A 508 4.16 -5.28 5.09
CA TRP A 508 5.04 -6.39 5.38
C TRP A 508 4.71 -7.67 4.61
N GLY A 509 3.63 -7.70 3.81
CA GLY A 509 3.24 -8.89 3.06
C GLY A 509 2.90 -10.10 3.93
N VAL A 510 2.63 -9.87 5.23
CA VAL A 510 2.27 -10.92 6.19
C VAL A 510 0.81 -10.76 6.52
N PRO A 511 -0.08 -11.72 6.20
CA PRO A 511 -1.50 -11.57 6.49
C PRO A 511 -1.71 -11.26 7.97
N ALA A 512 -2.56 -10.28 8.31
CA ALA A 512 -2.88 -9.85 9.68
C ALA A 512 -3.09 -11.02 10.67
N SER A 513 -3.48 -12.18 10.13
CA SER A 513 -3.51 -13.50 10.76
C SER A 513 -2.23 -13.99 11.48
N SER A 514 -1.05 -13.39 11.26
CA SER A 514 0.23 -13.94 11.72
C SER A 514 0.69 -13.49 13.11
N TRP A 515 0.12 -12.41 13.65
CA TRP A 515 0.64 -11.75 14.86
C TRP A 515 -0.15 -12.04 16.13
N LEU A 516 -1.31 -12.70 16.04
CA LEU A 516 -2.16 -13.04 17.18
C LEU A 516 -2.44 -14.55 17.19
N VAL A 517 -2.14 -15.23 18.30
CA VAL A 517 -2.47 -16.65 18.46
C VAL A 517 -3.93 -16.78 18.89
N TYR A 518 -4.73 -17.49 18.10
CA TYR A 518 -6.19 -17.50 18.24
C TYR A 518 -6.69 -18.59 19.20
N SER A 519 -7.08 -18.19 20.41
CA SER A 519 -7.99 -18.97 21.25
C SER A 519 -9.42 -18.42 21.09
N HIS A 520 -10.43 -19.29 21.00
CA HIS A 520 -11.85 -18.90 20.99
C HIS A 520 -12.16 -17.87 22.08
N VAL A 521 -12.47 -16.63 21.68
CA VAL A 521 -12.87 -15.57 22.61
C VAL A 521 -14.29 -15.87 23.08
N GLN A 522 -14.45 -16.21 24.36
CA GLN A 522 -15.77 -16.24 24.98
C GLN A 522 -16.34 -14.81 25.06
N GLN A 523 -17.64 -14.64 24.80
CA GLN A 523 -18.30 -13.33 24.91
C GLN A 523 -18.27 -12.80 26.36
N GLN A 524 -17.26 -11.99 26.67
CA GLN A 524 -17.13 -11.27 27.93
C GLN A 524 -18.00 -10.00 27.91
N ASP A 525 -18.55 -9.63 29.06
CA ASP A 525 -19.19 -8.33 29.23
C ASP A 525 -18.13 -7.23 29.48
N ALA A 526 -18.52 -5.97 29.29
CA ALA A 526 -17.60 -4.85 29.48
C ALA A 526 -16.93 -4.86 30.87
N THR A 527 -17.64 -5.22 31.93
CA THR A 527 -17.09 -5.31 33.30
C THR A 527 -15.96 -6.33 33.40
N SER A 528 -16.15 -7.50 32.81
CA SER A 528 -15.18 -8.60 32.83
C SER A 528 -13.94 -8.23 32.03
N VAL A 529 -14.12 -7.60 30.85
CA VAL A 529 -13.00 -7.09 30.05
C VAL A 529 -12.16 -6.10 30.85
N MET A 530 -12.78 -5.11 31.52
CA MET A 530 -12.02 -4.13 32.30
C MET A 530 -11.24 -4.76 33.45
N LYS A 531 -11.83 -5.73 34.16
CA LYS A 531 -11.16 -6.44 35.25
C LYS A 531 -9.97 -7.26 34.76
N ILE A 532 -10.12 -7.96 33.65
CA ILE A 532 -9.08 -8.83 33.08
C ILE A 532 -7.94 -7.97 32.51
N VAL A 533 -8.28 -7.05 31.60
CA VAL A 533 -7.29 -6.29 30.82
C VAL A 533 -6.47 -5.34 31.69
N PHE A 534 -7.11 -4.70 32.67
CA PHE A 534 -6.48 -3.67 33.51
C PHE A 534 -6.10 -4.15 34.91
N GLN A 535 -6.05 -5.46 35.16
CA GLN A 535 -5.69 -6.03 36.48
C GLN A 535 -4.34 -5.56 37.03
N HIS A 536 -3.43 -5.09 36.17
CA HIS A 536 -2.09 -4.63 36.53
C HIS A 536 -2.01 -3.14 36.90
N LEU A 537 -3.10 -2.37 36.72
CA LEU A 537 -3.17 -0.98 37.18
C LEU A 537 -3.34 -0.91 38.70
N PRO A 538 -3.06 0.24 39.33
CA PRO A 538 -3.34 0.44 40.75
C PRO A 538 -4.80 0.10 41.07
N SER A 539 -5.02 -0.62 42.18
CA SER A 539 -6.35 -1.13 42.55
C SER A 539 -7.43 -0.04 42.61
N GLN A 540 -7.05 1.20 42.95
CA GLN A 540 -7.96 2.34 42.96
C GLN A 540 -8.44 2.74 41.56
N GLU A 541 -7.56 2.74 40.54
CA GLU A 541 -7.94 3.12 39.17
C GLU A 541 -8.88 2.08 38.54
N VAL A 542 -8.64 0.79 38.83
CA VAL A 542 -9.51 -0.31 38.39
C VAL A 542 -10.86 -0.24 39.11
N ALA A 543 -10.87 0.05 40.41
CA ALA A 543 -12.09 0.26 41.19
C ALA A 543 -12.90 1.45 40.65
N ASP A 544 -12.25 2.57 40.34
CA ASP A 544 -12.91 3.76 39.79
C ASP A 544 -13.59 3.48 38.43
N LEU A 545 -12.93 2.72 37.54
CA LEU A 545 -13.50 2.30 36.26
C LEU A 545 -14.68 1.36 36.44
N HIS A 546 -14.57 0.41 37.37
CA HIS A 546 -15.64 -0.52 37.70
C HIS A 546 -16.86 0.19 38.28
N ASP A 547 -16.64 1.10 39.24
CA ASP A 547 -17.69 1.87 39.89
C ASP A 547 -18.41 2.79 38.89
N LEU A 548 -17.66 3.41 37.97
CA LEU A 548 -18.25 4.20 36.88
C LEU A 548 -19.18 3.35 35.99
N LEU A 549 -18.78 2.12 35.69
CA LEU A 549 -19.51 1.21 34.81
C LEU A 549 -20.78 0.67 35.51
N GLU A 550 -20.67 0.26 36.77
CA GLU A 550 -21.82 -0.18 37.57
C GLU A 550 -22.80 0.97 37.87
N ALA A 551 -22.31 2.18 38.14
CA ALA A 551 -23.16 3.36 38.28
C ALA A 551 -23.97 3.64 37.00
N LYS A 552 -23.36 3.43 35.82
CA LYS A 552 -24.06 3.55 34.53
C LYS A 552 -25.06 2.42 34.27
N LYS A 553 -24.77 1.19 34.67
CA LYS A 553 -25.76 0.10 34.62
C LYS A 553 -26.96 0.42 35.51
N ALA A 554 -26.70 0.84 36.74
CA ALA A 554 -27.75 1.17 37.71
C ALA A 554 -28.65 2.32 37.24
N SER A 555 -28.11 3.33 36.55
CA SER A 555 -28.91 4.43 36.00
C SER A 555 -29.81 4.00 34.84
N LEU A 556 -29.37 3.06 34.00
CA LEU A 556 -30.19 2.43 32.94
C LEU A 556 -31.32 1.57 33.51
N TYR A 557 -31.07 0.83 34.61
CA TYR A 557 -32.12 0.09 35.31
C TYR A 557 -33.16 1.01 35.97
N ARG A 558 -32.77 2.20 36.44
CA ARG A 558 -33.71 3.19 36.99
C ARG A 558 -34.56 3.86 35.90
N SER A 559 -33.97 4.18 34.75
CA SER A 559 -34.70 4.80 33.63
C SER A 559 -35.67 3.83 32.95
N SER A 560 -35.30 2.55 32.78
CA SER A 560 -36.21 1.51 32.28
C SER A 560 -37.40 1.24 33.23
N ASN A 561 -37.19 1.34 34.55
CA ASN A 561 -38.26 1.24 35.54
C ASN A 561 -39.19 2.47 35.60
N SER A 562 -38.84 3.60 34.99
CA SER A 562 -39.74 4.76 34.85
C SER A 562 -40.71 4.69 33.67
N LEU A 563 -40.61 3.67 32.80
CA LEU A 563 -41.55 3.47 31.68
C LEU A 563 -42.87 2.82 32.16
N PRO A 564 -44.05 3.23 31.63
CA PRO A 564 -45.35 2.70 32.03
C PRO A 564 -45.43 1.17 31.85
N TYR A 565 -46.14 0.52 32.78
CA TYR A 565 -46.18 -0.94 32.98
C TYR A 565 -46.45 -1.79 31.72
N ARG A 566 -47.11 -1.23 30.69
CA ARG A 566 -47.39 -1.90 29.41
C ARG A 566 -46.20 -2.06 28.46
N MET A 567 -45.07 -1.38 28.69
CA MET A 567 -43.84 -1.56 27.90
C MET A 567 -42.84 -2.54 28.55
N ARG A 568 -43.09 -3.00 29.77
CA ARG A 568 -42.14 -3.84 30.54
C ARG A 568 -42.06 -5.31 30.09
N TYR A 569 -42.99 -5.79 29.24
CA TYR A 569 -43.10 -7.21 28.85
C TYR A 569 -42.81 -7.51 27.37
N ILE A 570 -42.20 -6.58 26.62
CA ILE A 570 -41.91 -6.78 25.19
C ILE A 570 -40.40 -6.93 24.91
N SER A 571 -39.53 -6.70 25.90
CA SER A 571 -38.07 -6.72 25.68
C SER A 571 -37.37 -8.06 25.93
N THR A 572 -38.09 -9.15 26.20
CA THR A 572 -37.49 -10.46 26.51
C THR A 572 -37.88 -11.59 25.55
N ALA A 573 -38.50 -11.29 24.39
CA ALA A 573 -38.83 -12.31 23.37
C ALA A 573 -38.71 -11.76 21.94
N ALA A 574 -37.66 -10.99 21.66
CA ALA A 574 -37.35 -10.51 20.31
C ALA A 574 -35.88 -10.77 19.95
N ASP A 575 -35.40 -11.95 20.31
CA ASP A 575 -34.45 -12.67 19.47
C ASP A 575 -35.31 -13.54 18.53
N ASP A 576 -35.08 -13.43 17.22
CA ASP A 576 -35.62 -14.27 16.15
C ASP A 576 -37.11 -14.13 15.75
N ASP A 577 -37.56 -13.00 15.20
CA ASP A 577 -38.44 -13.00 14.00
C ASP A 577 -38.65 -11.58 13.41
N TYR A 578 -38.36 -11.42 12.11
CA TYR A 578 -38.53 -10.15 11.36
C TYR A 578 -40.00 -9.77 11.17
N ARG A 579 -40.95 -10.70 11.39
CA ARG A 579 -42.40 -10.51 11.15
C ARG A 579 -43.13 -9.71 12.25
N LEU A 580 -42.60 -9.65 13.47
CA LEU A 580 -43.29 -8.98 14.59
C LEU A 580 -43.14 -7.45 14.59
N ARG A 581 -42.09 -6.89 13.94
CA ARG A 581 -41.91 -5.43 13.83
C ARG A 581 -42.96 -4.76 12.92
N TYR A 582 -43.44 -5.46 11.88
CA TYR A 582 -44.50 -4.94 11.00
C TYR A 582 -45.88 -4.91 11.68
N LEU A 583 -46.18 -5.90 12.53
CA LEU A 583 -47.41 -5.91 13.34
C LEU A 583 -47.45 -4.75 14.35
N PHE A 584 -46.29 -4.35 14.89
CA PHE A 584 -46.19 -3.23 15.83
C PHE A 584 -46.48 -1.87 15.18
N TYR A 585 -46.02 -1.67 13.94
CA TYR A 585 -46.32 -0.47 13.17
C TYR A 585 -47.80 -0.38 12.78
N PHE A 586 -48.40 -1.51 12.39
CA PHE A 586 -49.81 -1.58 11.97
C PHE A 586 -50.81 -1.40 13.13
N ILE A 587 -50.49 -1.90 14.32
CA ILE A 587 -51.32 -1.74 15.53
C ILE A 587 -51.19 -0.30 16.09
N SER A 588 -50.03 0.33 15.94
CA SER A 588 -49.81 1.75 16.31
C SER A 588 -50.68 2.71 15.50
N GLU A 589 -50.81 2.51 14.17
CA GLU A 589 -51.67 3.35 13.34
C GLU A 589 -53.18 3.13 13.60
N LEU A 590 -53.61 1.88 13.83
CA LEU A 590 -55.01 1.58 14.16
C LEU A 590 -55.45 2.18 15.51
N TYR A 591 -54.52 2.39 16.45
CA TYR A 591 -54.83 3.02 17.74
C TYR A 591 -54.92 4.56 17.64
N GLN A 592 -54.15 5.19 16.74
CA GLN A 592 -54.23 6.64 16.47
C GLN A 592 -55.54 7.02 15.76
N VAL A 593 -56.04 6.19 14.84
CA VAL A 593 -57.30 6.44 14.11
C VAL A 593 -58.54 6.32 15.01
N ARG A 594 -58.46 5.57 16.13
CA ARG A 594 -59.58 5.37 17.07
C ARG A 594 -59.68 6.43 18.17
N LEU A 595 -58.69 7.31 18.30
CA LEU A 595 -58.66 8.43 19.26
C LEU A 595 -59.10 9.78 18.64
N GLN A 596 -59.41 9.81 17.33
CA GLN A 596 -59.93 10.99 16.62
C GLN A 596 -61.36 10.81 16.09
N ARG A 597 -62.16 9.88 16.63
CA ARG A 597 -63.60 9.74 16.34
C ARG A 597 -64.44 9.73 17.61
#